data_AF-A0A553JLT6-F1
#
_entry.id   AF-A0A553JLT6-F1
#
_cell.length_a   1.000
_cell.length_b   1.000
_cell.length_c   1.000
_cell.angle_alpha   90.00
_cell.angle_beta   90.00
_cell.angle_gamma   90.00
#
_symmetry.space_group_name_H-M   'P 1'
#
loop_
_entity.id
_entity.type
_entity.pdbx_description
1 polymer ?
#
loop_
_entity_poly.entity_id
_entity_poly.type
_entity_poly.pdbx_seq_one_letter_code
_entity_poly.pdbx_strand_id
1 'polypeptide(L)'
;MEYRGASDTSVKHQALLAAIGECYKQRKQAEYADYGAGLTPDYLELFASLASPSSEKGAGFMHLSTLLNDTGRFDEAISVCQKATSYGLSDGTVTGFEGRIVRIEKAKAKAKK
;
A
#
# COMPACT_ATOMS: atom_id res chain seq x y z
N MET A 1 -29.18 -9.27 -10.64
CA MET A 1 -28.13 -9.18 -11.69
C MET A 1 -27.00 -8.30 -11.17
N GLU A 2 -26.09 -8.83 -10.35
CA GLU A 2 -25.03 -8.02 -9.71
C GLU A 2 -23.60 -8.51 -10.01
N TYR A 3 -23.46 -9.43 -10.98
CA TYR A 3 -22.17 -10.06 -11.30
C TYR A 3 -21.20 -9.14 -12.08
N ARG A 4 -21.69 -8.07 -12.71
CA ARG A 4 -20.90 -7.22 -13.62
C ARG A 4 -20.05 -6.15 -12.92
N GLY A 5 -20.44 -5.72 -11.71
CA GLY A 5 -19.71 -4.69 -10.94
C GLY A 5 -18.54 -5.25 -10.13
N ALA A 6 -18.68 -6.47 -9.59
CA ALA A 6 -17.61 -7.15 -8.87
C ALA A 6 -16.41 -7.47 -9.77
N SER A 7 -16.68 -7.85 -11.03
CA SER A 7 -15.64 -8.12 -12.03
C SER A 7 -14.87 -6.86 -12.44
N ASP A 8 -15.54 -5.71 -12.50
CA ASP A 8 -14.90 -4.42 -12.78
C ASP A 8 -13.96 -3.97 -11.65
N THR A 9 -14.38 -4.13 -10.40
CA THR A 9 -13.61 -3.75 -9.21
C THR A 9 -12.35 -4.60 -9.05
N SER A 10 -12.46 -5.92 -9.22
CA SER A 10 -11.30 -6.83 -9.17
C SER A 10 -10.30 -6.56 -10.29
N VAL A 11 -10.76 -6.26 -11.52
CA VAL A 11 -9.87 -5.92 -12.64
C VAL A 11 -9.15 -4.60 -12.37
N LYS A 12 -9.86 -3.57 -11.89
CA LYS A 12 -9.24 -2.30 -11.46
C LYS A 12 -8.21 -2.53 -10.37
N HIS A 13 -8.51 -3.38 -9.37
CA HIS A 13 -7.58 -3.68 -8.28
C HIS A 13 -6.31 -4.31 -8.80
N GLN A 14 -6.41 -5.29 -9.71
CA GLN A 14 -5.26 -5.94 -10.32
C GLN A 14 -4.42 -4.95 -11.16
N ALA A 15 -5.06 -4.09 -11.95
CA ALA A 15 -4.37 -3.07 -12.73
C ALA A 15 -3.61 -2.07 -11.84
N LEU A 16 -4.27 -1.59 -10.79
CA LEU A 16 -3.67 -0.64 -9.85
C LEU A 16 -2.53 -1.29 -9.04
N LEU A 17 -2.72 -2.53 -8.61
CA LEU A 17 -1.67 -3.31 -7.95
C LEU A 17 -0.44 -3.49 -8.85
N ALA A 18 -0.63 -3.74 -10.15
CA ALA A 18 0.45 -3.84 -11.11
C ALA A 18 1.19 -2.50 -11.28
N ALA A 19 0.46 -1.39 -11.38
CA ALA A 19 1.03 -0.04 -11.48
C ALA A 19 1.87 0.31 -10.24
N ILE A 20 1.34 0.06 -9.04
CA ILE A 20 2.05 0.25 -7.76
C ILE A 20 3.30 -0.62 -7.72
N GLY A 21 3.19 -1.89 -8.12
CA GLY A 21 4.31 -2.81 -8.19
C GLY A 21 5.43 -2.32 -9.12
N GLU A 22 5.08 -1.71 -10.24
CA GLU A 22 6.03 -1.13 -11.18
C GLU A 22 6.71 0.11 -10.61
N CYS A 23 5.95 1.02 -9.98
CA CYS A 23 6.48 2.17 -9.26
C CYS A 23 7.46 1.73 -8.16
N TYR A 24 7.12 0.67 -7.42
CA TYR A 24 7.97 0.11 -6.37
C TYR A 24 9.30 -0.44 -6.90
N LYS A 25 9.33 -1.08 -8.07
CA LYS A 25 10.58 -1.52 -8.70
C LYS A 25 11.46 -0.32 -9.08
N GLN A 26 10.82 0.75 -9.54
CA GLN A 26 11.48 1.97 -9.99
C GLN A 26 11.64 3.04 -8.92
N ARG A 27 11.35 2.74 -7.64
CA ARG A 27 11.31 3.70 -6.50
C ARG A 27 12.60 4.48 -6.24
N LYS A 28 13.73 4.09 -6.85
CA LYS A 28 14.97 4.87 -6.82
C LYS A 28 14.90 6.15 -7.67
N GLN A 29 13.94 6.21 -8.60
CA GLN A 29 13.63 7.38 -9.39
C GLN A 29 12.54 8.17 -8.65
N ALA A 30 12.82 9.43 -8.33
CA ALA A 30 11.93 10.26 -7.51
C ALA A 30 10.52 10.39 -8.13
N GLU A 31 10.43 10.49 -9.46
CA GLU A 31 9.16 10.58 -10.19
C GLU A 31 8.26 9.36 -9.98
N TYR A 32 8.83 8.15 -10.04
CA TYR A 32 8.08 6.91 -9.80
C TYR A 32 7.72 6.72 -8.33
N ALA A 33 8.61 7.15 -7.41
CA ALA A 33 8.34 7.11 -5.99
C ALA A 33 7.15 8.01 -5.63
N ASP A 34 7.15 9.26 -6.11
CA ASP A 34 6.10 10.23 -5.84
C ASP A 34 4.78 9.87 -6.54
N TYR A 35 4.84 9.46 -7.81
CA TYR A 35 3.66 8.98 -8.53
C TYR A 35 3.02 7.78 -7.84
N GLY A 36 3.82 6.76 -7.49
CA GLY A 36 3.32 5.58 -6.80
C GLY A 36 2.77 5.88 -5.41
N ALA A 37 3.38 6.81 -4.67
CA ALA A 37 2.83 7.34 -3.42
C ALA A 37 1.47 8.03 -3.63
N GLY A 38 1.32 8.76 -4.74
CA GLY A 38 0.07 9.42 -5.14
C GLY A 38 -1.09 8.48 -5.46
N LEU A 39 -0.84 7.20 -5.77
CA LEU A 39 -1.88 6.18 -6.01
C LEU A 39 -2.50 5.62 -4.72
N THR A 40 -1.98 6.00 -3.55
CA THR A 40 -2.44 5.51 -2.25
C THR A 40 -3.95 5.69 -2.01
N PRO A 41 -4.55 6.91 -2.15
CA PRO A 41 -5.98 7.10 -1.90
C PRO A 41 -6.85 6.22 -2.80
N ASP A 42 -6.57 6.19 -4.11
CA ASP A 42 -7.29 5.36 -5.08
C ASP A 42 -7.21 3.87 -4.72
N TYR A 43 -6.02 3.41 -4.31
CA TYR A 43 -5.84 2.01 -3.90
C TYR A 43 -6.64 1.66 -2.66
N LEU A 44 -6.64 2.53 -1.65
CA LEU A 44 -7.36 2.29 -0.41
C LEU A 44 -8.88 2.28 -0.60
N GLU A 45 -9.40 3.22 -1.41
CA GLU A 45 -10.82 3.28 -1.76
C GLU A 45 -11.23 2.03 -2.53
N LEU A 46 -10.46 1.67 -3.56
CA LEU A 46 -10.73 0.51 -4.39
C LEU A 46 -10.66 -0.79 -3.58
N PHE A 47 -9.64 -0.95 -2.74
CA PHE A 47 -9.47 -2.14 -1.90
C PHE A 47 -10.62 -2.29 -0.90
N ALA A 48 -11.13 -1.18 -0.34
CA ALA A 48 -12.28 -1.19 0.56
C ALA A 48 -13.57 -1.63 -0.13
N SER A 49 -13.69 -1.40 -1.45
CA SER A 49 -14.84 -1.82 -2.26
C SER A 49 -14.79 -3.28 -2.74
N LEU A 50 -13.69 -4.00 -2.46
CA LEU A 50 -13.59 -5.42 -2.81
C LEU A 50 -14.58 -6.25 -2.00
N ALA A 51 -15.12 -7.30 -2.62
CA ALA A 51 -16.04 -8.22 -1.96
C ALA A 51 -15.38 -9.00 -0.81
N SER A 52 -14.07 -9.30 -0.92
CA SER A 52 -13.31 -10.12 0.03
C SER A 52 -11.91 -9.57 0.28
N PRO A 53 -11.76 -8.40 0.94
CA PRO A 53 -10.47 -7.76 1.16
C PRO A 53 -9.49 -8.62 1.97
N SER A 54 -9.98 -9.43 2.91
CA SER A 54 -9.16 -10.34 3.74
C SER A 54 -8.58 -11.54 2.97
N SER A 55 -9.09 -11.81 1.76
CA SER A 55 -8.56 -12.88 0.90
C SER A 55 -7.45 -12.41 -0.04
N GLU A 56 -7.24 -11.08 -0.14
CA GLU A 56 -6.19 -10.51 -0.98
C GLU A 56 -4.82 -10.54 -0.29
N LYS A 57 -3.77 -10.26 -1.06
CA LYS A 57 -2.40 -10.19 -0.54
C LYS A 57 -2.07 -8.79 -0.04
N GLY A 58 -1.29 -8.69 1.04
CA GLY A 58 -0.78 -7.41 1.56
C GLY A 58 0.30 -6.73 0.68
N ALA A 59 0.60 -7.25 -0.52
CA ALA A 59 1.68 -6.74 -1.37
C ALA A 59 1.47 -5.29 -1.79
N GLY A 60 0.24 -4.87 -2.12
CA GLY A 60 -0.06 -3.48 -2.49
C GLY A 60 0.21 -2.52 -1.33
N PHE A 61 -0.29 -2.84 -0.14
CA PHE A 61 -0.01 -2.08 1.09
C PHE A 61 1.50 -2.04 1.43
N MET A 62 2.21 -3.15 1.25
CA MET A 62 3.66 -3.21 1.46
C MET A 62 4.43 -2.31 0.49
N HIS A 63 4.05 -2.30 -0.79
CA HIS A 63 4.66 -1.44 -1.80
C HIS A 63 4.38 0.04 -1.53
N LEU A 64 3.11 0.39 -1.29
CA LEU A 64 2.71 1.76 -0.97
C LEU A 64 3.40 2.29 0.29
N SER A 65 3.41 1.53 1.38
CA SER A 65 4.10 1.95 2.61
C SER A 65 5.60 2.19 2.40
N THR A 66 6.24 1.47 1.46
CA THR A 66 7.64 1.71 1.10
C THR A 66 7.80 2.98 0.28
N LEU A 67 6.95 3.19 -0.74
CA LEU A 67 6.96 4.39 -1.58
C LEU A 67 6.69 5.66 -0.76
N LEU A 68 5.71 5.63 0.13
CA LEU A 68 5.38 6.71 1.06
C LEU A 68 6.53 7.01 2.02
N ASN A 69 7.19 5.96 2.54
CA ASN A 69 8.38 6.13 3.37
C ASN A 69 9.55 6.77 2.59
N ASP A 70 9.81 6.32 1.36
CA ASP A 70 10.91 6.82 0.52
C ASP A 70 10.68 8.28 0.08
N THR A 71 9.41 8.73 0.03
CA THR A 71 9.01 10.11 -0.27
C THR A 71 8.84 10.99 0.98
N GLY A 72 9.12 10.46 2.18
CA GLY A 72 9.01 11.21 3.44
C GLY A 72 7.57 11.39 3.95
N ARG A 73 6.57 10.78 3.30
CA ARG A 73 5.17 10.76 3.71
C ARG A 73 4.94 9.70 4.81
N PHE A 74 5.67 9.83 5.91
CA PHE A 74 5.74 8.79 6.95
C PHE A 74 4.39 8.49 7.61
N ASP A 75 3.59 9.52 7.90
CA ASP A 75 2.26 9.36 8.53
C ASP A 75 1.30 8.57 7.63
N GLU A 76 1.32 8.85 6.33
CA GLU A 76 0.56 8.09 5.34
C GLU A 76 1.04 6.64 5.27
N ALA A 77 2.37 6.42 5.28
CA ALA A 77 2.95 5.08 5.26
C ALA A 77 2.51 4.22 6.46
N ILE A 78 2.45 4.83 7.65
CA ILE A 78 1.96 4.18 8.88
C ILE A 78 0.47 3.86 8.76
N SER A 79 -0.34 4.82 8.29
CA SER A 79 -1.78 4.65 8.10
C SER A 79 -2.11 3.50 7.13
N VAL A 80 -1.35 3.36 6.04
CA VAL A 80 -1.46 2.23 5.10
C VAL A 80 -1.18 0.90 5.81
N CYS A 81 -0.13 0.81 6.62
CA CYS A 81 0.19 -0.41 7.37
C CYS A 81 -0.89 -0.77 8.40
N GLN A 82 -1.47 0.23 9.08
CA GLN A 82 -2.57 0.05 10.02
C GLN A 82 -3.83 -0.45 9.33
N LYS A 83 -4.19 0.13 8.17
CA LYS A 83 -5.32 -0.36 7.36
C LYS A 83 -5.12 -1.80 6.90
N ALA A 84 -3.92 -2.16 6.44
CA ALA A 84 -3.61 -3.53 6.05
C ALA A 84 -3.82 -4.52 7.21
N THR A 85 -3.39 -4.12 8.42
CA THR A 85 -3.60 -4.90 9.65
C THR A 85 -5.08 -5.04 9.98
N SER A 86 -5.87 -3.96 9.81
CA SER A 86 -7.33 -4.00 10.00
C SER A 86 -8.06 -4.94 9.04
N TYR A 87 -7.50 -5.20 7.86
CA TYR A 87 -8.01 -6.19 6.90
C TYR A 87 -7.48 -7.61 7.16
N GLY A 88 -6.63 -7.81 8.18
CA GLY A 88 -6.01 -9.10 8.47
C GLY A 88 -4.88 -9.49 7.53
N LEU A 89 -4.28 -8.52 6.82
CA LEU A 89 -3.23 -8.76 5.83
C LEU A 89 -1.85 -8.86 6.48
N SER A 90 -0.95 -9.59 5.83
CA SER A 90 0.47 -9.65 6.19
C SER A 90 1.36 -9.08 5.07
N ASP A 91 2.46 -8.44 5.46
CA ASP A 91 3.46 -7.90 4.52
C ASP A 91 4.48 -8.96 4.05
N GLY A 92 4.29 -10.22 4.46
CA GLY A 92 5.16 -11.34 4.10
C GLY A 92 6.42 -11.46 4.97
N THR A 93 6.61 -10.60 5.96
CA THR A 93 7.68 -10.73 6.97
C THR A 93 7.19 -11.41 8.24
N VAL A 94 8.12 -11.93 9.05
CA VAL A 94 7.83 -12.58 10.34
C VAL A 94 7.06 -11.67 11.30
N THR A 95 7.34 -10.36 11.25
CA THR A 95 6.73 -9.35 12.13
C THR A 95 5.54 -8.63 11.49
N GLY A 96 5.21 -8.95 10.24
CA GLY A 96 4.14 -8.29 9.48
C GLY A 96 4.26 -6.75 9.41
N PHE A 97 3.09 -6.12 9.26
CA PHE A 97 2.97 -4.65 9.20
C PHE A 97 3.36 -3.94 10.49
N GLU A 98 3.25 -4.59 11.66
CA GLU A 98 3.68 -4.02 12.94
C GLU A 98 5.18 -3.72 12.95
N GLY A 99 6.00 -4.70 12.54
CA GLY A 99 7.44 -4.49 12.42
C GLY A 99 7.81 -3.44 11.38
N ARG A 100 6.98 -3.25 10.34
CA ARG A 100 7.15 -2.20 9.34
C ARG A 100 6.85 -0.81 9.90
N ILE A 101 5.76 -0.65 10.65
CA ILE A 101 5.40 0.61 11.33
C ILE A 101 6.57 1.09 12.20
N VAL A 102 7.15 0.19 13.01
CA VAL A 102 8.31 0.54 13.86
C VAL A 102 9.50 1.04 13.06
N ARG A 103 9.76 0.50 11.86
CA ARG A 103 10.85 0.97 10.99
C ARG A 103 10.55 2.35 10.41
N ILE A 104 9.31 2.60 10.00
CA ILE A 104 8.86 3.88 9.46
C ILE A 104 8.93 4.97 10.54
N GLU A 105 8.47 4.68 11.77
CA GLU A 105 8.57 5.60 12.91
C GLU A 105 10.02 5.99 13.21
N LYS A 106 10.94 5.02 13.15
CA LYS A 106 12.39 5.30 13.29
C LYS A 106 12.91 6.18 12.15
N ALA A 107 12.45 5.99 10.92
CA ALA A 107 12.83 6.83 9.78
C ALA A 107 12.31 8.27 9.95
N LYS A 108 11.03 8.42 10.34
CA LYS A 108 10.40 9.70 10.67
C LYS A 108 11.16 10.46 11.76
N ALA A 109 11.52 9.78 12.85
CA ALA A 109 12.28 10.39 13.94
C ALA A 109 13.69 10.84 13.50
N LYS A 110 14.34 10.09 12.61
CA LYS A 110 15.64 10.47 12.05
C LYS A 110 15.54 11.67 11.10
N ALA A 111 14.49 11.76 10.28
CA ALA A 111 14.28 12.86 9.35
C ALA A 111 13.94 14.19 10.05
N LYS A 112 13.43 14.13 11.30
CA LYS A 112 13.12 15.31 12.11
C LYS A 112 14.35 15.87 12.86
N LYS A 113 15.46 15.15 12.90
CA LYS A 113 16.66 15.48 13.67
C LYS A 113 17.72 16.13 12.79
#